data_AF-A0A1F8X6X9-F1
#
_entry.id   AF-A0A1F8X6X9-F1
#
_cell.length_a   1.000
_cell.length_b   1.000
_cell.length_c   1.000
_cell.angle_alpha   90.00
_cell.angle_beta   90.00
_cell.angle_gamma   90.00
#
_symmetry.space_group_name_H-M   'P 1'
#
loop_
_entity.id
_entity.type
_entity.pdbx_description
1 polymer ?
#
loop_
_entity_poly.entity_id
_entity_poly.type
_entity_poly.pdbx_seq_one_letter_code
_entity_poly.pdbx_strand_id
1 'polypeptide(L)'
;MLKAYCAIFFLIASLSASYDANAATLYVPERHRTIQDAVNAATPFDVIVINSGIYIENVTIEKPLILRSNQGAASTMVQAAIQNKPALKVSGTSDVSITGLSATGSTVAGVFVFNSKNVVLSKNSLTNNGIGIFLQGVSYSSVTGNDSSSNSQYGLYMEKSQHNRVEFNSATLNKDKGFFISYSDNNEIVNNSVNLNSWDGIMVFASNGNTLTGNRTLRNTYGIVISESNGNEVAENTTIPNLFIILPIALIYLGIVSYLLQKNLLKIFYKE
;
A
#
# COMPACT_ATOMS: atom_id res chain seq x y z
N MET A 1 -76.32 35.47 -15.17
CA MET A 1 -75.88 34.28 -15.94
C MET A 1 -74.39 34.11 -15.72
N LEU A 2 -74.04 33.13 -14.89
CA LEU A 2 -72.70 32.85 -14.36
C LEU A 2 -71.94 31.97 -15.37
N LYS A 3 -70.76 32.38 -15.87
CA LYS A 3 -69.88 31.53 -16.69
C LYS A 3 -68.80 30.92 -15.79
N ALA A 4 -68.89 29.61 -15.58
CA ALA A 4 -67.89 28.81 -14.88
C ALA A 4 -66.71 28.50 -15.83
N TYR A 5 -65.49 28.77 -15.38
CA TYR A 5 -64.26 28.27 -16.00
C TYR A 5 -63.82 27.00 -15.27
N CYS A 6 -63.92 25.85 -15.95
CA CYS A 6 -63.34 24.58 -15.51
C CYS A 6 -61.82 24.61 -15.77
N ALA A 7 -61.01 24.65 -14.72
CA ALA A 7 -59.58 24.36 -14.80
C ALA A 7 -59.37 22.85 -14.63
N ILE A 8 -58.88 22.18 -15.67
CA ILE A 8 -58.47 20.77 -15.63
C ILE A 8 -56.99 20.76 -15.19
N PHE A 9 -56.73 20.35 -13.95
CA PHE A 9 -55.40 20.00 -13.48
C PHE A 9 -55.07 18.57 -13.92
N PHE A 10 -54.16 18.40 -14.87
CA PHE A 10 -53.56 17.11 -15.15
C PHE A 10 -52.53 16.79 -14.05
N LEU A 11 -52.89 15.88 -13.16
CA LEU A 11 -51.97 15.28 -12.19
C LEU A 11 -51.09 14.26 -12.93
N ILE A 12 -49.88 14.65 -13.32
CA ILE A 12 -48.87 13.68 -13.79
C ILE A 12 -48.34 12.97 -12.55
N ALA A 13 -48.86 11.78 -12.28
CA ALA A 13 -48.26 10.87 -11.32
C ALA A 13 -46.94 10.35 -11.90
N SER A 14 -45.82 11.00 -11.56
CA SER A 14 -44.50 10.44 -11.80
C SER A 14 -44.35 9.20 -10.92
N LEU A 15 -44.45 8.01 -11.52
CA LEU A 15 -43.95 6.77 -10.92
C LEU A 15 -42.43 6.93 -10.77
N SER A 16 -41.97 7.47 -9.65
CA SER A 16 -40.61 7.23 -9.19
C SER A 16 -40.59 5.79 -8.73
N ALA A 17 -40.23 4.86 -9.63
CA ALA A 17 -39.75 3.56 -9.22
C ALA A 17 -38.55 3.83 -8.31
N SER A 18 -38.74 3.66 -7.00
CA SER A 18 -37.65 3.55 -6.05
C SER A 18 -36.91 2.27 -6.43
N TYR A 19 -35.91 2.40 -7.29
CA TYR A 19 -34.87 1.40 -7.38
C TYR A 19 -34.19 1.41 -6.01
N ASP A 20 -34.49 0.40 -5.20
CA ASP A 20 -33.66 0.06 -4.07
C ASP A 20 -32.25 -0.15 -4.63
N ALA A 21 -31.40 0.88 -4.45
CA ALA A 21 -30.00 0.88 -4.84
C ALA A 21 -29.23 -0.05 -3.90
N ASN A 22 -29.54 -1.34 -3.96
CA ASN A 22 -28.81 -2.35 -3.25
C ASN A 22 -27.67 -2.79 -4.17
N ALA A 23 -26.43 -2.48 -3.76
CA ALA A 23 -25.22 -2.91 -4.46
C ALA A 23 -25.30 -4.42 -4.73
N ALA A 24 -25.26 -4.81 -6.00
CA ALA A 24 -25.30 -6.21 -6.39
C ALA A 24 -23.99 -6.91 -6.00
N THR A 25 -24.07 -8.20 -5.73
CA THR A 25 -22.87 -9.03 -5.49
C THR A 25 -22.63 -9.96 -6.68
N LEU A 26 -21.46 -9.82 -7.30
CA LEU A 26 -20.99 -10.65 -8.40
C LEU A 26 -19.92 -11.63 -7.88
N TYR A 27 -19.93 -12.87 -8.37
CA TYR A 27 -19.01 -13.92 -7.95
C TYR A 27 -18.12 -14.39 -9.10
N VAL A 28 -16.83 -14.51 -8.82
CA VAL A 28 -15.79 -15.02 -9.73
C VAL A 28 -15.23 -16.32 -9.14
N PRO A 29 -15.13 -17.43 -9.90
CA PRO A 29 -15.35 -17.56 -11.33
C PRO A 29 -16.78 -17.99 -11.74
N GLU A 30 -17.75 -18.04 -10.82
CA GLU A 30 -19.06 -18.70 -11.03
C GLU A 30 -19.84 -18.17 -12.24
N ARG A 31 -20.17 -16.88 -12.25
CA ARG A 31 -20.91 -16.23 -13.36
C ARG A 31 -20.01 -15.43 -14.29
N HIS A 32 -18.79 -15.15 -13.85
CA HIS A 32 -17.79 -14.38 -14.59
C HIS A 32 -16.49 -15.16 -14.59
N ARG A 33 -15.97 -15.52 -15.77
CA ARG A 33 -14.77 -16.37 -15.88
C ARG A 33 -13.50 -15.67 -15.38
N THR A 34 -13.44 -14.35 -15.52
CA THR A 34 -12.32 -13.51 -15.11
C THR A 34 -12.78 -12.43 -14.15
N ILE A 35 -11.86 -11.85 -13.39
CA ILE A 35 -12.14 -10.70 -12.54
C ILE A 35 -12.50 -9.49 -13.40
N GLN A 36 -11.80 -9.28 -14.52
CA GLN A 36 -12.11 -8.17 -15.42
C GLN A 36 -13.52 -8.27 -16.01
N ASP A 37 -14.02 -9.46 -16.35
CA ASP A 37 -15.40 -9.64 -16.82
C ASP A 37 -16.42 -9.22 -15.76
N ALA A 38 -16.17 -9.53 -14.48
CA ALA A 38 -17.01 -9.08 -13.38
C ALA A 38 -16.95 -7.55 -13.19
N VAL A 39 -15.76 -6.93 -13.30
CA VAL A 39 -15.58 -5.47 -13.23
C VAL A 39 -16.32 -4.76 -14.37
N ASN A 40 -16.28 -5.35 -15.57
CA ASN A 40 -16.98 -4.81 -16.73
C ASN A 40 -18.50 -4.87 -16.53
N ALA A 41 -19.01 -5.99 -16.01
CA ALA A 41 -20.44 -6.21 -15.76
C ALA A 41 -20.98 -5.43 -14.54
N ALA A 42 -20.13 -5.12 -13.57
CA ALA A 42 -20.52 -4.39 -12.36
C ALA A 42 -21.05 -2.99 -12.66
N THR A 43 -22.11 -2.61 -11.95
CA THR A 43 -22.57 -1.24 -11.80
C THR A 43 -21.81 -0.54 -10.67
N PRO A 44 -21.73 0.80 -10.65
CA PRO A 44 -21.07 1.52 -9.57
C PRO A 44 -21.58 1.09 -8.19
N PHE A 45 -20.64 0.92 -7.25
CA PHE A 45 -20.82 0.46 -5.88
C PHE A 45 -21.13 -1.03 -5.68
N ASP A 46 -21.18 -1.83 -6.75
CA ASP A 46 -21.32 -3.28 -6.64
C ASP A 46 -20.14 -3.93 -5.89
N VAL A 47 -20.39 -5.13 -5.37
CA VAL A 47 -19.41 -5.97 -4.70
C VAL A 47 -19.02 -7.12 -5.62
N ILE A 48 -17.73 -7.27 -5.89
CA ILE A 48 -17.17 -8.42 -6.61
C ILE A 48 -16.44 -9.29 -5.58
N VAL A 49 -16.94 -10.51 -5.41
CA VAL A 49 -16.38 -11.53 -4.52
C VAL A 49 -15.60 -12.54 -5.35
N ILE A 50 -14.32 -12.67 -5.06
CA ILE A 50 -13.42 -13.57 -5.77
C ILE A 50 -13.17 -14.81 -4.92
N ASN A 51 -13.62 -15.96 -5.42
CA ASN A 51 -13.34 -17.25 -4.80
C ASN A 51 -11.86 -17.64 -4.99
N SER A 52 -11.41 -18.62 -4.21
CA SER A 52 -10.03 -19.10 -4.27
C SER A 52 -9.62 -19.52 -5.67
N GLY A 53 -8.40 -19.17 -6.08
CA GLY A 53 -7.90 -19.45 -7.41
C GLY A 53 -6.72 -18.59 -7.81
N ILE A 54 -6.12 -18.95 -8.94
CA ILE A 54 -5.09 -18.16 -9.64
C ILE A 54 -5.76 -17.56 -10.88
N TYR A 55 -5.74 -16.25 -10.96
CA TYR A 55 -6.32 -15.46 -12.04
C TYR A 55 -5.18 -14.79 -12.80
N ILE A 56 -4.93 -15.25 -14.04
CA ILE A 56 -3.86 -14.72 -14.88
C ILE A 56 -4.45 -13.61 -15.75
N GLU A 57 -4.39 -12.37 -15.26
CA GLU A 57 -4.98 -11.20 -15.90
C GLU A 57 -4.34 -9.90 -15.39
N ASN A 58 -4.68 -8.78 -16.01
CA ASN A 58 -4.40 -7.44 -15.50
C ASN A 58 -5.75 -6.73 -15.35
N VAL A 59 -6.16 -6.45 -14.12
CA VAL A 59 -7.49 -5.89 -13.83
C VAL A 59 -7.42 -4.37 -13.76
N THR A 60 -8.30 -3.68 -14.47
CA THR A 60 -8.48 -2.23 -14.41
C THR A 60 -9.88 -1.87 -13.93
N ILE A 61 -9.92 -1.03 -12.89
CA ILE A 61 -11.12 -0.53 -12.21
C ILE A 61 -11.22 0.98 -12.47
N GLU A 62 -12.29 1.39 -13.16
CA GLU A 62 -12.53 2.78 -13.58
C GLU A 62 -13.90 3.30 -13.08
N LYS A 63 -14.52 2.56 -12.16
CA LYS A 63 -15.80 2.90 -11.52
C LYS A 63 -15.75 2.54 -10.02
N PRO A 64 -16.53 3.21 -9.16
CA PRO A 64 -16.65 2.83 -7.74
C PRO A 64 -17.09 1.39 -7.60
N LEU A 65 -16.42 0.58 -6.77
CA LEU A 65 -16.81 -0.81 -6.47
C LEU A 65 -16.00 -1.38 -5.30
N ILE A 66 -16.46 -2.51 -4.77
CA ILE A 66 -15.72 -3.30 -3.78
C ILE A 66 -15.22 -4.58 -4.45
N LEU A 67 -13.91 -4.78 -4.47
CA LEU A 67 -13.25 -5.99 -4.92
C LEU A 67 -12.66 -6.73 -3.71
N ARG A 68 -13.17 -7.92 -3.38
CA ARG A 68 -12.71 -8.67 -2.20
C ARG A 68 -12.54 -10.16 -2.46
N SER A 69 -11.55 -10.76 -1.82
CA SER A 69 -11.47 -12.22 -1.72
C SER A 69 -12.55 -12.77 -0.81
N ASN A 70 -13.00 -13.99 -1.11
CA ASN A 70 -13.85 -14.79 -0.23
C ASN A 70 -13.06 -15.50 0.90
N GLN A 71 -11.77 -15.80 0.68
CA GLN A 71 -10.95 -16.65 1.58
C GLN A 71 -9.64 -15.99 2.03
N GLY A 72 -9.38 -14.76 1.60
CA GLY A 72 -8.18 -13.99 1.92
C GLY A 72 -7.03 -14.16 0.92
N ALA A 73 -5.97 -13.36 1.13
CA ALA A 73 -4.94 -13.15 0.11
C ALA A 73 -4.17 -14.42 -0.25
N ALA A 74 -3.93 -15.31 0.72
CA ALA A 74 -3.23 -16.57 0.48
C ALA A 74 -3.96 -17.52 -0.48
N SER A 75 -5.28 -17.37 -0.65
CA SER A 75 -6.09 -18.25 -1.47
C SER A 75 -6.56 -17.62 -2.80
N THR A 76 -6.41 -16.31 -2.95
CA THR A 76 -6.87 -15.59 -4.15
C THR A 76 -5.72 -14.79 -4.75
N MET A 77 -5.12 -15.32 -5.81
CA MET A 77 -3.96 -14.73 -6.47
C MET A 77 -4.32 -14.15 -7.84
N VAL A 78 -3.98 -12.89 -8.06
CA VAL A 78 -3.96 -12.23 -9.36
C VAL A 78 -2.53 -12.19 -9.85
N GLN A 79 -2.22 -12.96 -10.89
CA GLN A 79 -0.92 -12.95 -11.55
C GLN A 79 -1.00 -12.09 -12.79
N ALA A 80 -0.14 -11.08 -12.92
CA ALA A 80 -0.11 -10.23 -14.09
C ALA A 80 0.11 -11.05 -15.38
N ALA A 81 -0.87 -11.05 -16.28
CA ALA A 81 -0.73 -11.69 -17.59
C ALA A 81 0.29 -10.95 -18.47
N ILE A 82 0.30 -9.63 -18.37
CA ILE A 82 1.24 -8.72 -19.04
C ILE A 82 2.12 -8.10 -17.95
N GLN A 83 3.39 -8.50 -17.92
CA GLN A 83 4.31 -8.13 -16.84
C GLN A 83 4.55 -6.62 -16.76
N ASN A 84 4.65 -5.92 -17.90
CA ASN A 84 4.88 -4.46 -17.92
C ASN A 84 3.63 -3.60 -17.66
N LYS A 85 2.58 -4.20 -17.09
CA LYS A 85 1.36 -3.51 -16.63
C LYS A 85 1.11 -3.88 -15.16
N PRO A 86 0.46 -3.00 -14.38
CA PRO A 86 0.02 -3.35 -13.03
C PRO A 86 -0.86 -4.61 -13.04
N ALA A 87 -0.76 -5.44 -12.00
CA ALA A 87 -1.66 -6.59 -11.85
C ALA A 87 -3.09 -6.12 -11.54
N LEU A 88 -3.21 -5.15 -10.63
CA LEU A 88 -4.45 -4.46 -10.29
C LEU A 88 -4.25 -2.95 -10.50
N LYS A 89 -5.15 -2.29 -11.24
CA LYS A 89 -5.12 -0.85 -11.47
C LYS A 89 -6.45 -0.20 -11.10
N VAL A 90 -6.41 0.87 -10.31
CA VAL A 90 -7.52 1.81 -10.10
C VAL A 90 -7.16 3.10 -10.83
N SER A 91 -8.04 3.59 -11.70
CA SER A 91 -7.72 4.70 -12.60
C SER A 91 -8.87 5.71 -12.68
N GLY A 92 -8.64 6.92 -12.17
CA GLY A 92 -9.57 8.04 -12.37
C GLY A 92 -10.94 7.87 -11.71
N THR A 93 -11.06 7.01 -10.71
CA THR A 93 -12.32 6.75 -9.99
C THR A 93 -12.11 6.87 -8.48
N SER A 94 -13.15 7.23 -7.75
CA SER A 94 -13.13 7.25 -6.29
C SER A 94 -13.92 6.07 -5.71
N ASP A 95 -13.83 5.89 -4.40
CA ASP A 95 -14.68 4.96 -3.63
C ASP A 95 -14.50 3.50 -4.09
N VAL A 96 -13.24 3.07 -4.14
CA VAL A 96 -12.85 1.70 -4.50
C VAL A 96 -12.23 1.00 -3.29
N SER A 97 -12.67 -0.22 -3.00
CA SER A 97 -12.03 -1.07 -1.99
C SER A 97 -11.43 -2.30 -2.65
N ILE A 98 -10.17 -2.61 -2.33
CA ILE A 98 -9.49 -3.84 -2.72
C ILE A 98 -9.02 -4.54 -1.45
N THR A 99 -9.63 -5.68 -1.14
CA THR A 99 -9.43 -6.35 0.14
C THR A 99 -9.11 -7.84 0.02
N GLY A 100 -8.03 -8.28 0.68
CA GLY A 100 -7.74 -9.70 0.84
C GLY A 100 -7.26 -10.39 -0.43
N LEU A 101 -6.66 -9.70 -1.39
CA LEU A 101 -6.11 -10.31 -2.61
C LEU A 101 -4.59 -10.46 -2.54
N SER A 102 -4.05 -11.46 -3.23
CA SER A 102 -2.63 -11.49 -3.58
C SER A 102 -2.42 -11.00 -5.01
N ALA A 103 -1.39 -10.21 -5.27
CA ALA A 103 -1.01 -9.77 -6.63
C ALA A 103 0.50 -9.94 -6.88
N THR A 104 0.88 -10.50 -8.02
CA THR A 104 2.27 -10.89 -8.34
C THR A 104 2.60 -10.80 -9.83
N GLY A 105 3.88 -10.77 -10.17
CA GLY A 105 4.39 -10.92 -11.54
C GLY A 105 4.37 -9.64 -12.38
N SER A 106 4.01 -8.49 -11.81
CA SER A 106 4.08 -7.21 -12.50
C SER A 106 5.45 -6.56 -12.32
N THR A 107 6.11 -6.14 -13.39
CA THR A 107 7.32 -5.29 -13.30
C THR A 107 7.00 -3.83 -13.00
N VAL A 108 5.71 -3.45 -12.96
CA VAL A 108 5.25 -2.10 -12.61
C VAL A 108 4.78 -2.08 -11.16
N ALA A 109 3.61 -2.68 -10.88
CA ALA A 109 3.04 -2.69 -9.54
C ALA A 109 2.09 -3.86 -9.30
N GLY A 110 2.05 -4.39 -8.07
CA GLY A 110 1.00 -5.29 -7.62
C GLY A 110 -0.36 -4.60 -7.65
N VAL A 111 -0.44 -3.43 -7.01
CA VAL A 111 -1.57 -2.50 -7.10
C VAL A 111 -1.07 -1.12 -7.51
N PHE A 112 -1.65 -0.54 -8.56
CA PHE A 112 -1.44 0.86 -8.95
C PHE A 112 -2.74 1.64 -8.83
N VAL A 113 -2.74 2.71 -8.04
CA VAL A 113 -3.86 3.64 -7.90
C VAL A 113 -3.45 4.98 -8.48
N PHE A 114 -4.20 5.45 -9.47
CA PHE A 114 -3.89 6.66 -10.22
C PHE A 114 -5.06 7.66 -10.16
N ASN A 115 -4.80 8.90 -9.75
CA ASN A 115 -5.74 10.01 -9.75
C ASN A 115 -7.10 9.64 -9.13
N SER A 116 -7.09 9.17 -7.89
CA SER A 116 -8.25 8.58 -7.23
C SER A 116 -8.39 9.08 -5.79
N LYS A 117 -9.60 8.98 -5.22
CA LYS A 117 -9.88 9.35 -3.83
C LYS A 117 -10.65 8.27 -3.10
N ASN A 118 -10.61 8.28 -1.77
CA ASN A 118 -11.38 7.34 -0.93
C ASN A 118 -11.13 5.87 -1.31
N VAL A 119 -9.88 5.52 -1.61
CA VAL A 119 -9.50 4.15 -1.92
C VAL A 119 -9.14 3.41 -0.63
N VAL A 120 -9.60 2.18 -0.49
CA VAL A 120 -9.24 1.30 0.63
C VAL A 120 -8.46 0.11 0.10
N LEU A 121 -7.18 0.01 0.44
CA LEU A 121 -6.36 -1.17 0.19
C LEU A 121 -6.15 -1.86 1.52
N SER A 122 -6.75 -3.04 1.72
CA SER A 122 -6.61 -3.74 2.99
C SER A 122 -6.30 -5.23 2.89
N LYS A 123 -5.42 -5.72 3.77
CA LYS A 123 -5.12 -7.15 3.92
C LYS A 123 -4.67 -7.84 2.62
N ASN A 124 -4.04 -7.10 1.71
CA ASN A 124 -3.53 -7.65 0.45
C ASN A 124 -2.08 -8.15 0.58
N SER A 125 -1.69 -9.11 -0.24
CA SER A 125 -0.32 -9.63 -0.38
C SER A 125 0.24 -9.25 -1.76
N LEU A 126 1.12 -8.27 -1.81
CA LEU A 126 1.57 -7.60 -3.03
C LEU A 126 3.08 -7.81 -3.21
N THR A 127 3.45 -9.06 -3.49
CA THR A 127 4.85 -9.53 -3.48
C THR A 127 5.31 -9.94 -4.86
N ASN A 128 6.64 -9.94 -5.09
CA ASN A 128 7.27 -10.28 -6.37
C ASN A 128 6.80 -9.40 -7.54
N ASN A 129 6.67 -8.09 -7.29
CA ASN A 129 6.42 -7.07 -8.30
C ASN A 129 7.57 -6.07 -8.39
N GLY A 130 7.49 -5.12 -9.33
CA GLY A 130 8.32 -3.90 -9.34
C GLY A 130 8.10 -3.10 -8.06
N ILE A 131 6.87 -2.64 -7.89
CA ILE A 131 6.38 -1.96 -6.69
C ILE A 131 5.25 -2.79 -6.08
N GLY A 132 5.17 -2.92 -4.77
CA GLY A 132 4.01 -3.58 -4.14
C GLY A 132 2.74 -2.75 -4.32
N ILE A 133 2.75 -1.53 -3.76
CA ILE A 133 1.66 -0.55 -3.82
C ILE A 133 2.20 0.75 -4.42
N PHE A 134 1.62 1.21 -5.53
CA PHE A 134 1.93 2.52 -6.09
C PHE A 134 0.69 3.42 -6.04
N LEU A 135 0.78 4.52 -5.30
CA LEU A 135 -0.22 5.58 -5.27
C LEU A 135 0.32 6.82 -5.98
N GLN A 136 -0.35 7.26 -7.05
CA GLN A 136 0.01 8.47 -7.79
C GLN A 136 -1.21 9.41 -7.90
N GLY A 137 -1.13 10.61 -7.33
CA GLY A 137 -2.25 11.54 -7.33
C GLY A 137 -3.42 11.07 -6.46
N VAL A 138 -3.15 10.37 -5.35
CA VAL A 138 -4.18 9.74 -4.50
C VAL A 138 -4.42 10.57 -3.25
N SER A 139 -5.69 10.69 -2.83
CA SER A 139 -6.02 11.38 -1.57
C SER A 139 -7.12 10.73 -0.75
N TYR A 140 -7.15 11.05 0.55
CA TYR A 140 -8.19 10.59 1.49
C TYR A 140 -8.38 9.06 1.48
N SER A 141 -7.28 8.32 1.27
CA SER A 141 -7.30 6.87 1.11
C SER A 141 -6.65 6.16 2.29
N SER A 142 -7.04 4.91 2.51
CA SER A 142 -6.52 4.05 3.58
C SER A 142 -5.75 2.87 2.98
N VAL A 143 -4.52 2.67 3.44
CA VAL A 143 -3.68 1.52 3.11
C VAL A 143 -3.37 0.81 4.41
N THR A 144 -4.05 -0.31 4.67
CA THR A 144 -4.08 -0.93 5.99
C THR A 144 -3.82 -2.43 5.99
N GLY A 145 -2.82 -2.89 6.76
CA GLY A 145 -2.61 -4.32 6.97
C GLY A 145 -2.17 -5.08 5.73
N ASN A 146 -1.55 -4.42 4.74
CA ASN A 146 -1.05 -5.06 3.53
C ASN A 146 0.39 -5.58 3.75
N ASP A 147 0.75 -6.65 3.04
CA ASP A 147 2.12 -7.13 2.92
C ASP A 147 2.65 -6.82 1.52
N SER A 148 3.55 -5.84 1.41
CA SER A 148 4.21 -5.43 0.17
C SER A 148 5.71 -5.76 0.23
N SER A 149 6.03 -7.00 0.58
CA SER A 149 7.40 -7.49 0.75
C SER A 149 7.98 -8.11 -0.53
N SER A 150 9.31 -8.22 -0.60
CA SER A 150 10.05 -8.91 -1.66
C SER A 150 9.79 -8.38 -3.07
N ASN A 151 9.59 -7.06 -3.21
CA ASN A 151 9.50 -6.39 -4.51
C ASN A 151 10.88 -5.95 -5.02
N SER A 152 11.03 -5.85 -6.34
CA SER A 152 12.31 -5.51 -6.99
C SER A 152 12.65 -4.03 -6.90
N GLN A 153 11.73 -3.19 -6.44
CA GLN A 153 11.98 -1.78 -6.11
C GLN A 153 11.43 -1.47 -4.72
N TYR A 154 10.18 -0.99 -4.65
CA TYR A 154 9.58 -0.44 -3.44
C TYR A 154 8.47 -1.33 -2.89
N GLY A 155 8.30 -1.37 -1.57
CA GLY A 155 7.09 -1.92 -0.97
C GLY A 155 5.88 -1.02 -1.24
N LEU A 156 6.02 0.26 -0.91
CA LEU A 156 5.03 1.29 -1.22
C LEU A 156 5.70 2.53 -1.79
N TYR A 157 5.15 3.06 -2.88
CA TYR A 157 5.53 4.34 -3.46
C TYR A 157 4.32 5.27 -3.48
N MET A 158 4.46 6.45 -2.88
CA MET A 158 3.49 7.54 -2.96
C MET A 158 4.11 8.70 -3.72
N GLU A 159 3.46 9.11 -4.80
CA GLU A 159 3.82 10.27 -5.61
C GLU A 159 2.64 11.24 -5.68
N LYS A 160 2.87 12.53 -5.39
CA LYS A 160 1.84 13.58 -5.52
C LYS A 160 0.54 13.22 -4.79
N SER A 161 0.65 12.58 -3.62
CA SER A 161 -0.47 12.01 -2.88
C SER A 161 -0.60 12.66 -1.50
N GLN A 162 -1.82 12.89 -1.03
CA GLN A 162 -2.06 13.71 0.17
C GLN A 162 -3.21 13.22 1.03
N HIS A 163 -3.16 13.48 2.34
CA HIS A 163 -4.23 13.12 3.28
C HIS A 163 -4.58 11.63 3.28
N ASN A 164 -3.58 10.77 3.07
CA ASN A 164 -3.75 9.32 3.15
C ASN A 164 -3.26 8.78 4.49
N ARG A 165 -3.85 7.68 4.93
CA ARG A 165 -3.44 6.94 6.12
C ARG A 165 -2.86 5.60 5.71
N VAL A 166 -1.60 5.37 6.05
CA VAL A 166 -0.84 4.14 5.78
C VAL A 166 -0.52 3.50 7.13
N GLU A 167 -1.21 2.43 7.48
CA GLU A 167 -1.10 1.82 8.81
C GLU A 167 -0.99 0.30 8.84
N PHE A 168 -0.23 -0.22 9.80
CA PHE A 168 -0.07 -1.66 10.05
C PHE A 168 0.37 -2.49 8.84
N ASN A 169 1.06 -1.87 7.88
CA ASN A 169 1.56 -2.58 6.69
C ASN A 169 2.95 -3.17 6.95
N SER A 170 3.29 -4.21 6.20
CA SER A 170 4.63 -4.81 6.14
C SER A 170 5.27 -4.52 4.79
N ALA A 171 6.51 -4.02 4.79
CA ALA A 171 7.32 -3.87 3.59
C ALA A 171 8.75 -4.32 3.89
N THR A 172 8.97 -5.63 3.69
CA THR A 172 10.21 -6.30 4.09
C THR A 172 10.96 -6.84 2.87
N LEU A 173 12.30 -6.82 2.89
CA LEU A 173 13.14 -7.42 1.84
C LEU A 173 12.95 -6.84 0.42
N ASN A 174 12.51 -5.59 0.30
CA ASN A 174 12.48 -4.91 -0.99
C ASN A 174 13.90 -4.52 -1.43
N LYS A 175 14.15 -4.54 -2.74
CA LYS A 175 15.50 -4.35 -3.30
C LYS A 175 15.95 -2.89 -3.36
N ASP A 176 15.06 -1.94 -3.10
CA ASP A 176 15.41 -0.54 -2.86
C ASP A 176 14.85 -0.12 -1.48
N LYS A 177 13.81 0.74 -1.46
CA LYS A 177 13.23 1.30 -0.24
C LYS A 177 12.02 0.49 0.19
N GLY A 178 11.75 0.46 1.49
CA GLY A 178 10.49 -0.08 1.98
C GLY A 178 9.33 0.81 1.53
N PHE A 179 9.29 2.04 2.05
CA PHE A 179 8.36 3.09 1.65
C PHE A 179 9.08 4.29 1.07
N PHE A 180 8.60 4.78 -0.06
CA PHE A 180 9.05 6.03 -0.66
C PHE A 180 7.88 7.01 -0.77
N ILE A 181 7.98 8.14 -0.09
CA ILE A 181 6.96 9.20 -0.04
C ILE A 181 7.56 10.42 -0.73
N SER A 182 7.11 10.70 -1.95
CA SER A 182 7.69 11.71 -2.84
C SER A 182 6.66 12.72 -3.26
N TYR A 183 6.95 14.02 -3.09
CA TYR A 183 6.01 15.11 -3.38
C TYR A 183 4.62 14.89 -2.77
N SER A 184 4.55 14.30 -1.58
CA SER A 184 3.33 13.77 -0.98
C SER A 184 3.13 14.33 0.42
N ASP A 185 2.20 15.29 0.55
CA ASP A 185 2.05 16.09 1.76
C ASP A 185 0.93 15.59 2.67
N ASN A 186 1.01 15.91 3.96
CA ASN A 186 -0.07 15.72 4.94
C ASN A 186 -0.59 14.28 5.04
N ASN A 187 0.28 13.27 4.97
CA ASN A 187 -0.07 11.86 5.15
C ASN A 187 0.29 11.35 6.55
N GLU A 188 -0.42 10.33 7.00
CA GLU A 188 -0.21 9.65 8.28
C GLU A 188 0.38 8.26 8.02
N ILE A 189 1.65 8.06 8.39
CA ILE A 189 2.37 6.80 8.22
C ILE A 189 2.58 6.21 9.62
N VAL A 190 1.73 5.27 10.01
CA VAL A 190 1.57 4.90 11.42
C VAL A 190 1.72 3.39 11.64
N ASN A 191 2.51 2.97 12.63
CA ASN A 191 2.61 1.57 13.06
C ASN A 191 2.97 0.57 11.93
N ASN A 192 3.80 0.97 10.97
CA ASN A 192 4.24 0.08 9.89
C ASN A 192 5.53 -0.66 10.25
N SER A 193 5.71 -1.85 9.67
CA SER A 193 6.89 -2.69 9.80
C SER A 193 7.67 -2.71 8.48
N VAL A 194 8.73 -1.90 8.40
CA VAL A 194 9.43 -1.59 7.15
C VAL A 194 10.91 -1.97 7.28
N ASN A 195 11.20 -3.26 7.20
CA ASN A 195 12.48 -3.83 7.65
C ASN A 195 13.29 -4.48 6.52
N LEU A 196 14.60 -4.64 6.71
CA LEU A 196 15.47 -5.45 5.82
C LEU A 196 15.39 -5.05 4.34
N ASN A 197 15.03 -3.81 4.05
CA ASN A 197 15.10 -3.27 2.69
C ASN A 197 16.55 -2.89 2.39
N SER A 198 16.94 -3.01 1.13
CA SER A 198 18.34 -2.88 0.75
C SER A 198 18.87 -1.46 0.96
N TRP A 199 17.99 -0.45 0.89
CA TRP A 199 18.30 0.96 1.10
C TRP A 199 17.55 1.50 2.31
N ASP A 200 16.63 2.45 2.11
CA ASP A 200 15.92 3.12 3.20
C ASP A 200 14.72 2.28 3.65
N GLY A 201 14.43 2.31 4.96
CA GLY A 201 13.15 1.85 5.46
C GLY A 201 12.05 2.75 4.92
N ILE A 202 12.00 3.99 5.42
CA ILE A 202 11.05 5.01 4.97
C ILE A 202 11.84 6.24 4.49
N MET A 203 11.63 6.64 3.24
CA MET A 203 12.16 7.90 2.70
C MET A 203 11.02 8.88 2.43
N VAL A 204 11.14 10.08 2.97
CA VAL A 204 10.27 11.23 2.75
C VAL A 204 11.07 12.27 1.97
N PHE A 205 10.68 12.53 0.73
CA PHE A 205 11.38 13.41 -0.20
C PHE A 205 10.44 14.48 -0.75
N ALA A 206 10.86 15.75 -0.67
CA ALA A 206 10.08 16.89 -1.15
C ALA A 206 8.62 16.87 -0.64
N SER A 207 8.40 16.46 0.61
CA SER A 207 7.08 16.11 1.16
C SER A 207 6.91 16.71 2.56
N ASN A 208 5.83 17.45 2.77
CA ASN A 208 5.65 18.33 3.93
C ASN A 208 4.47 17.89 4.79
N GLY A 209 4.51 18.23 6.08
CA GLY A 209 3.35 18.04 6.98
C GLY A 209 2.97 16.59 7.24
N ASN A 210 3.83 15.61 6.97
CA ASN A 210 3.54 14.20 7.21
C ASN A 210 3.81 13.83 8.68
N THR A 211 3.02 12.89 9.20
CA THR A 211 3.20 12.31 10.53
C THR A 211 3.69 10.88 10.39
N LEU A 212 4.89 10.59 10.91
CA LEU A 212 5.49 9.26 10.95
C LEU A 212 5.57 8.82 12.41
N THR A 213 4.64 7.96 12.84
CA THR A 213 4.55 7.57 14.26
C THR A 213 4.50 6.06 14.46
N GLY A 214 5.26 5.54 15.43
CA GLY A 214 5.20 4.12 15.81
C GLY A 214 5.74 3.15 14.75
N ASN A 215 6.45 3.63 13.73
CA ASN A 215 6.99 2.76 12.68
C ASN A 215 8.26 2.05 13.16
N ARG A 216 8.41 0.80 12.70
CA ARG A 216 9.57 -0.03 12.95
C ARG A 216 10.37 -0.17 11.65
N THR A 217 11.57 0.39 11.62
CA THR A 217 12.47 0.36 10.45
C THR A 217 13.81 -0.28 10.80
N LEU A 218 13.82 -1.61 10.93
CA LEU A 218 15.00 -2.36 11.38
C LEU A 218 15.80 -2.93 10.21
N ARG A 219 17.12 -2.90 10.37
CA ARG A 219 18.10 -3.53 9.48
C ARG A 219 17.97 -3.10 8.01
N ASN A 220 17.47 -1.90 7.79
CA ASN A 220 17.66 -1.17 6.54
C ASN A 220 19.04 -0.50 6.56
N THR A 221 19.53 -0.03 5.41
CA THR A 221 20.75 0.78 5.35
C THR A 221 20.54 2.09 6.12
N TYR A 222 19.42 2.77 5.87
CA TYR A 222 18.94 3.89 6.70
C TYR A 222 17.51 3.60 7.18
N GLY A 223 17.20 3.94 8.44
CA GLY A 223 15.89 3.66 9.02
C GLY A 223 14.79 4.54 8.42
N ILE A 224 14.84 5.84 8.76
CA ILE A 224 13.93 6.88 8.26
C ILE A 224 14.81 8.03 7.74
N VAL A 225 14.55 8.47 6.51
CA VAL A 225 15.26 9.57 5.84
C VAL A 225 14.25 10.64 5.47
N ILE A 226 14.53 11.90 5.84
CA ILE A 226 13.72 13.06 5.45
C ILE A 226 14.63 14.02 4.69
N SER A 227 14.26 14.37 3.46
CA SER A 227 15.05 15.24 2.57
C SER A 227 14.16 16.23 1.85
N GLU A 228 14.62 17.48 1.71
CA GLU A 228 13.91 18.56 1.01
C GLU A 228 12.47 18.79 1.51
N SER A 229 12.25 18.58 2.81
CA SER A 229 10.91 18.39 3.38
C SER A 229 10.76 19.19 4.67
N ASN A 230 9.60 19.81 4.90
CA ASN A 230 9.35 20.70 6.04
C ASN A 230 8.13 20.26 6.87
N GLY A 231 8.16 20.56 8.17
CA GLY A 231 7.00 20.38 9.05
C GLY A 231 6.53 18.93 9.22
N ASN A 232 7.42 17.95 9.02
CA ASN A 232 7.09 16.54 9.27
C ASN A 232 7.32 16.20 10.75
N GLU A 233 6.41 15.43 11.34
CA GLU A 233 6.52 14.91 12.69
C GLU A 233 7.04 13.46 12.64
N VAL A 234 8.09 13.17 13.40
CA VAL A 234 8.67 11.83 13.53
C VAL A 234 8.74 11.46 14.99
N ALA A 235 7.78 10.68 15.46
CA ALA A 235 7.62 10.33 16.87
C ALA A 235 7.55 8.82 17.09
N GLU A 236 8.07 8.33 18.21
CA GLU A 236 7.87 6.93 18.65
C GLU A 236 8.31 5.84 17.65
N ASN A 237 9.21 6.17 16.72
CA ASN A 237 9.70 5.21 15.74
C ASN A 237 10.88 4.40 16.30
N THR A 238 10.92 3.12 15.98
CA THR A 238 12.03 2.23 16.34
C THR A 238 12.91 1.98 15.12
N THR A 239 14.15 2.47 15.17
CA THR A 239 15.15 2.24 14.11
C THR A 239 16.34 1.45 14.68
N ILE A 240 16.80 0.45 13.94
CA ILE A 240 18.06 -0.23 14.23
C ILE A 240 18.78 -0.38 12.90
N PRO A 241 19.98 0.19 12.72
CA PRO A 241 20.71 0.06 11.46
C PRO A 241 21.13 -1.40 11.23
N ASN A 242 21.43 -1.74 9.98
CA ASN A 242 22.00 -3.05 9.70
C ASN A 242 23.41 -3.17 10.33
N LEU A 243 23.51 -3.92 11.44
CA LEU A 243 24.78 -4.11 12.16
C LEU A 243 25.89 -4.66 11.26
N PHE A 244 25.57 -5.40 10.19
CA PHE A 244 26.59 -5.90 9.26
C PHE A 244 27.45 -4.79 8.65
N ILE A 245 26.94 -3.56 8.56
CA ILE A 245 27.71 -2.41 8.05
C ILE A 245 28.79 -1.97 9.06
N ILE A 246 28.50 -2.01 10.35
CA ILE A 246 29.41 -1.54 11.42
C ILE A 246 30.17 -2.67 12.12
N LEU A 247 29.74 -3.92 11.92
CA LEU A 247 30.29 -5.09 12.60
C LEU A 247 31.78 -5.27 12.36
N PRO A 248 32.34 -5.13 11.14
CA PRO A 248 33.79 -5.24 10.94
C PRO A 248 34.58 -4.20 11.74
N ILE A 249 34.09 -2.95 11.77
CA ILE A 249 34.72 -1.86 12.53
C ILE A 249 34.66 -2.15 14.03
N ALA A 250 33.51 -2.59 14.53
CA ALA A 250 33.33 -2.97 15.93
C ALA A 250 34.24 -4.12 16.33
N LEU A 251 34.40 -5.14 15.49
CA LEU A 251 35.28 -6.29 15.73
C LEU A 251 36.76 -5.89 15.76
N ILE A 252 37.20 -4.99 14.87
CA ILE A 252 38.57 -4.44 14.89
C ILE A 252 38.83 -3.72 16.23
N TYR A 253 37.89 -2.87 16.66
CA TYR A 253 38.03 -2.12 17.90
C TYR A 253 38.07 -3.04 19.13
N LEU A 254 37.19 -4.05 19.19
CA LEU A 254 37.20 -5.11 20.20
C LEU A 254 38.54 -5.85 20.25
N GLY A 255 39.11 -6.17 19.08
CA GLY A 255 40.43 -6.79 18.98
C GLY A 255 41.55 -5.92 19.58
N ILE A 256 41.57 -4.62 19.24
CA ILE A 256 42.56 -3.66 19.77
C ILE A 256 42.42 -3.52 21.29
N VAL A 257 41.20 -3.34 21.80
CA VAL A 257 40.93 -3.23 23.25
C VAL A 257 41.36 -4.50 23.97
N SER A 258 41.03 -5.67 23.45
CA SER A 258 41.45 -6.97 24.00
C SER A 258 42.98 -7.09 24.05
N TYR A 259 43.69 -6.70 22.98
CA TYR A 259 45.15 -6.70 22.95
C TYR A 259 45.75 -5.77 24.02
N LEU A 260 45.23 -4.55 24.17
CA LEU A 260 45.73 -3.58 25.15
C LEU A 260 45.48 -4.04 26.59
N LEU A 261 44.33 -4.66 26.87
CA LEU A 261 44.01 -5.25 28.16
C LEU A 261 44.97 -6.40 28.49
N GLN A 262 45.19 -7.33 27.55
CA GLN A 262 46.15 -8.42 27.72
C GLN A 262 47.56 -7.89 27.97
N LYS A 263 48.02 -6.90 27.18
CA LYS A 263 49.33 -6.27 27.35
C LYS A 263 49.50 -5.65 28.73
N ASN A 264 48.48 -4.96 29.25
CA ASN A 264 48.53 -4.35 30.57
C ASN A 264 48.45 -5.39 31.70
N LEU A 265 47.64 -6.44 31.56
CA LEU A 265 47.59 -7.54 32.52
C LEU A 265 48.93 -8.27 32.60
N LEU A 266 49.56 -8.58 31.46
CA LEU A 266 50.88 -9.21 31.43
C LEU A 266 51.93 -8.37 32.16
N LYS A 267 51.90 -7.04 32.05
CA LYS A 267 52.80 -6.16 32.82
C LYS A 267 52.60 -6.25 34.34
N ILE A 268 51.43 -6.63 34.83
CA ILE A 268 51.17 -6.81 36.26
C ILE A 268 51.81 -8.12 36.75
N PHE A 269 51.70 -9.19 35.97
CA PHE A 269 52.19 -10.52 36.35
C PHE A 269 53.69 -10.73 36.10
N TYR A 270 54.29 -10.01 35.16
CA TYR A 270 55.70 -10.15 34.77
C TYR A 270 56.59 -8.96 35.21
N LYS A 271 56.23 -8.30 36.32
CA LYS A 271 57.13 -7.32 36.97
C LYS A 271 58.24 -8.07 37.71
N GLU A 272 59.44 -8.10 37.13
CA GLU A 272 60.72 -8.13 37.86
C GLU A 272 61.14 -6.68 38.22
#